data_AF-A0A973G108-F1
#
_entry.id   AF-A0A973G108-F1
#
_cell.length_a   1.000
_cell.length_b   1.000
_cell.length_c   1.000
_cell.angle_alpha   90.00
_cell.angle_beta   90.00
_cell.angle_gamma   90.00
#
_symmetry.space_group_name_H-M   'P 1'
#
loop_
_entity.id
_entity.type
_entity.pdbx_description
1 polymer ?
#
loop_
_entity_poly.entity_id
_entity_poly.type
_entity_poly.pdbx_seq_one_letter_code
_entity_poly.pdbx_strand_id
1 'polypeptide(L)'
;EGEESTGNRTRVKVVKNKVAPPFKIAEFDILYGEGISAVGELIDLAVEFGVVKKSGSWFSYGQEKLGQGRETVKKALREDPALYRKIHAQVKELMKGNPEPVNGGV
;
A
#
# COMPACT_ATOMS: atom_id res chain seq x y z
N GLU A 1 -15.54 0.00 21.94
CA GLU A 1 -14.15 -0.44 22.23
C GLU A 1 -13.22 0.34 21.31
N GLY A 2 -12.33 1.18 21.83
CA GLY A 2 -11.47 1.99 20.95
C GLY A 2 -10.74 3.16 21.61
N GLU A 3 -10.30 3.01 22.87
CA GLU A 3 -9.48 4.01 23.57
C GLU A 3 -7.99 3.63 23.60
N GLU A 4 -7.60 2.51 22.98
CA GLU A 4 -6.19 2.14 22.84
C GLU A 4 -5.66 2.56 21.47
N SER A 5 -4.70 3.48 21.46
CA SER A 5 -4.00 3.93 20.25
C SER A 5 -3.25 2.75 19.64
N THR A 6 -3.84 2.06 18.66
CA THR A 6 -3.32 0.80 18.11
C THR A 6 -2.15 1.00 17.14
N GLY A 7 -1.81 2.25 16.79
CA GLY A 7 -0.64 2.55 15.97
C GLY A 7 -0.41 4.04 15.73
N ASN A 8 0.67 4.36 15.01
CA ASN A 8 1.11 5.71 14.70
C ASN A 8 1.37 5.86 13.18
N ARG A 9 0.75 6.86 12.55
CA ARG A 9 1.07 7.23 11.16
C ARG A 9 2.40 7.97 11.13
N THR A 10 3.39 7.39 10.46
CA THR A 10 4.76 7.89 10.42
C THR A 10 5.12 8.35 9.02
N ARG A 11 5.65 9.58 8.91
CA ARG A 11 6.15 10.15 7.66
C ARG A 11 7.66 10.27 7.73
N VAL A 12 8.35 9.63 6.79
CA VAL A 12 9.81 9.63 6.70
C VAL A 12 10.25 10.36 5.43
N LYS A 13 11.15 11.34 5.58
CA LYS A 13 11.76 12.06 4.44
C LYS A 13 13.22 11.64 4.30
N VAL A 14 13.59 11.19 3.11
CA VAL A 14 14.99 10.84 2.80
C VAL A 14 15.79 12.12 2.57
N VAL A 15 16.39 12.66 3.63
CA VAL A 15 17.10 13.96 3.57
C VAL A 15 18.44 13.90 2.81
N LYS A 16 19.07 12.73 2.71
CA LYS A 16 20.33 12.54 1.99
C LYS A 16 20.34 11.16 1.36
N ASN A 17 20.49 11.11 0.04
CA ASN A 17 20.62 9.87 -0.72
C ASN A 17 21.75 10.02 -1.73
N LYS A 18 22.74 9.12 -1.69
CA LYS A 18 23.90 9.10 -2.61
C LYS A 18 23.72 8.15 -3.80
N VAL A 19 22.68 7.32 -3.77
CA VAL A 19 22.47 6.24 -4.75
C VAL A 19 21.28 6.54 -5.66
N ALA A 20 20.29 7.29 -5.17
CA ALA A 20 19.11 7.67 -5.93
C ALA A 20 18.67 9.11 -5.57
N PRO A 21 17.61 9.65 -6.21
CA PRO A 21 17.13 10.99 -5.94
C PRO A 21 16.84 11.21 -4.44
N PRO A 22 17.38 12.27 -3.82
CA PRO A 22 17.06 12.62 -2.44
C PRO A 22 15.65 13.21 -2.32
N PHE A 23 15.21 13.43 -1.08
CA PHE A 23 13.96 14.10 -0.70
C PHE A 23 12.66 13.38 -1.00
N LYS A 24 12.72 12.09 -1.36
CA LYS A 24 11.53 11.25 -1.39
C LYS A 24 10.90 11.14 0.00
N ILE A 25 9.57 11.17 0.04
CA ILE A 25 8.76 11.02 1.25
C ILE A 25 8.10 9.64 1.19
N ALA A 26 8.17 8.89 2.29
CA ALA A 26 7.42 7.67 2.50
C ALA A 26 6.48 7.87 3.68
N GLU A 27 5.24 7.41 3.56
CA GLU A 27 4.24 7.45 4.63
C GLU A 27 3.79 6.03 4.93
N PHE A 28 3.90 5.63 6.19
CA PHE A 28 3.52 4.28 6.62
C PHE A 28 2.99 4.26 8.04
N ASP A 29 2.15 3.27 8.31
CA ASP A 29 1.56 3.05 9.62
C ASP A 29 2.45 2.08 10.41
N ILE A 30 2.82 2.47 11.64
CA ILE A 30 3.51 1.61 12.60
C ILE A 30 2.47 1.14 13.62
N LEU A 31 2.18 -0.16 13.63
CA LEU A 31 1.30 -0.77 14.64
C LEU A 31 2.12 -1.20 15.86
N TYR A 32 1.63 -0.92 17.07
CA TYR A 32 2.32 -1.34 18.28
C TYR A 32 2.26 -2.88 18.40
N GLY A 33 3.43 -3.52 18.52
CA GLY A 33 3.55 -4.99 18.63
C GLY A 33 3.74 -5.75 17.30
N GLU A 34 3.33 -5.19 16.16
CA GLU A 34 3.50 -5.81 14.83
C GLU A 34 4.57 -5.10 13.98
N GLY A 35 4.83 -3.81 14.23
CA GLY A 35 5.81 -3.03 13.50
C GLY A 35 5.23 -2.37 12.24
N ILE A 36 6.03 -2.30 11.17
CA ILE A 36 5.66 -1.60 9.93
C ILE A 36 4.59 -2.41 9.19
N SER A 37 3.45 -1.77 8.89
CA SER A 37 2.36 -2.38 8.13
C SER A 37 2.64 -2.44 6.62
N ALA A 38 3.61 -3.28 6.22
CA ALA A 38 4.00 -3.45 4.81
C ALA A 38 2.84 -3.88 3.89
N VAL A 39 1.88 -4.65 4.41
CA VAL A 39 0.67 -5.04 3.67
C VAL A 39 -0.26 -3.85 3.45
N GLY A 40 -0.34 -2.93 4.43
CA GLY A 40 -1.13 -1.71 4.31
C GLY A 40 -0.59 -0.79 3.22
N GLU A 41 0.71 -0.51 3.25
CA GLU A 41 1.39 0.28 2.21
C GLU A 41 1.24 -0.35 0.82
N LEU A 42 1.35 -1.68 0.71
CA LEU A 42 1.20 -2.33 -0.59
C LEU A 42 -0.19 -2.08 -1.18
N ILE A 43 -1.25 -2.08 -0.37
CA ILE A 43 -2.62 -1.80 -0.84
C ILE A 43 -2.73 -0.34 -1.31
N ASP A 44 -2.18 0.61 -0.54
CA ASP A 44 -2.23 2.02 -0.91
C ASP A 44 -1.49 2.26 -2.23
N LEU A 45 -0.29 1.69 -2.38
CA LEU A 45 0.48 1.75 -3.64
C LEU A 45 -0.25 1.03 -4.78
N ALA A 46 -0.83 -0.15 -4.53
CA ALA A 46 -1.55 -0.90 -5.56
C ALA A 46 -2.78 -0.14 -6.08
N VAL A 47 -3.45 0.64 -5.22
CA VAL A 47 -4.54 1.53 -5.63
C VAL A 47 -3.99 2.73 -6.41
N GLU A 48 -2.91 3.34 -5.96
CA GLU A 48 -2.26 4.48 -6.63
C GLU A 48 -1.77 4.13 -8.04
N PHE A 49 -1.17 2.95 -8.21
CA PHE A 49 -0.72 2.43 -9.51
C PHE A 49 -1.83 1.78 -10.34
N GLY A 50 -3.08 1.75 -9.85
CA GLY A 50 -4.23 1.19 -10.57
C GLY A 50 -4.23 -0.34 -10.71
N VAL A 51 -3.37 -1.04 -9.97
CA VAL A 51 -3.32 -2.51 -9.87
C VAL A 51 -4.56 -3.04 -9.14
N VAL A 52 -4.96 -2.35 -8.07
CA VAL A 52 -6.19 -2.61 -7.32
C VAL A 52 -7.18 -1.47 -7.61
N LYS A 53 -8.39 -1.84 -8.02
CA LYS A 53 -9.48 -0.89 -8.24
C LYS A 53 -10.31 -0.73 -6.98
N LYS A 54 -10.51 0.52 -6.57
CA LYS A 54 -11.41 0.89 -5.48
C LYS A 54 -12.73 1.41 -6.05
N SER A 55 -13.84 0.74 -5.74
CA SER A 55 -15.20 1.17 -6.06
C SER A 55 -15.94 1.50 -4.77
N GLY A 56 -15.86 2.76 -4.35
CA GLY A 56 -16.38 3.21 -3.05
C GLY A 56 -15.62 2.55 -1.90
N SER A 57 -16.31 1.74 -1.11
CA SER A 57 -15.72 0.97 0.00
C SER A 57 -15.22 -0.42 -0.41
N TRP A 58 -15.38 -0.81 -1.68
CA TRP A 58 -14.98 -2.13 -2.20
C TRP A 58 -13.64 -2.08 -2.92
N PHE A 59 -12.84 -3.13 -2.74
CA PHE A 59 -11.57 -3.32 -3.41
C PHE A 59 -11.63 -4.56 -4.30
N SER A 60 -11.10 -4.42 -5.52
CA SER A 60 -11.07 -5.47 -6.53
C SER A 60 -9.70 -5.52 -7.19
N TYR A 61 -9.19 -6.71 -7.44
CA TYR A 61 -7.97 -6.97 -8.18
C TYR A 61 -8.30 -7.65 -9.50
N GLY A 62 -8.17 -6.91 -10.61
CA GLY A 62 -8.62 -7.39 -11.92
C GLY A 62 -10.12 -7.70 -11.94
N GLN A 63 -10.47 -8.99 -11.96
CA GLN A 63 -11.85 -9.50 -11.90
C GLN A 63 -12.22 -10.09 -10.52
N GLU A 64 -11.25 -10.24 -9.63
CA GLU A 64 -11.44 -10.82 -8.30
C GLU A 64 -11.80 -9.74 -7.27
N LYS A 65 -12.80 -10.01 -6.44
CA LYS A 65 -13.20 -9.10 -5.36
C LYS A 65 -12.40 -9.42 -4.11
N LEU A 66 -11.58 -8.47 -3.65
CA LEU A 66 -10.75 -8.63 -2.45
C LEU A 66 -11.55 -8.41 -1.16
N GLY A 67 -12.60 -7.58 -1.22
CA GLY A 67 -13.51 -7.37 -0.11
C GLY A 67 -13.87 -5.90 0.13
N GLN A 68 -14.62 -5.67 1.20
CA GLN A 68 -15.02 -4.33 1.63
C GLN A 68 -14.07 -3.82 2.72
N GLY A 69 -13.51 -2.63 2.50
CA GLY A 69 -12.63 -1.96 3.46
C GLY A 69 -11.17 -2.44 3.42
N ARG A 70 -10.26 -1.57 3.86
CA ARG A 70 -8.80 -1.82 3.85
C ARG A 70 -8.40 -3.00 4.74
N GLU A 71 -9.04 -3.15 5.89
CA GLU A 71 -8.71 -4.22 6.85
C GLU A 71 -9.03 -5.62 6.32
N THR A 72 -10.16 -5.78 5.64
CA THR A 72 -10.53 -7.06 4.99
C THR A 72 -9.52 -7.44 3.92
N VAL A 73 -9.09 -6.47 3.10
CA VAL A 73 -8.08 -6.69 2.06
C VAL A 73 -6.73 -7.03 2.66
N LYS A 74 -6.30 -6.34 3.73
CA LYS A 74 -5.09 -6.70 4.47
C LYS A 74 -5.13 -8.15 4.93
N LYS A 75 -6.27 -8.58 5.47
CA LYS A 75 -6.45 -9.96 5.92
C LYS A 75 -6.35 -10.94 4.74
N ALA A 76 -7.05 -10.68 3.64
CA ALA A 76 -6.99 -11.51 2.43
C ALA A 76 -5.57 -11.64 1.87
N LEU A 77 -4.78 -10.55 1.86
CA LEU A 77 -3.38 -10.57 1.42
C LEU A 77 -2.44 -11.28 2.40
N ARG A 78 -2.75 -11.26 3.71
CA ARG A 78 -1.99 -12.03 4.71
C ARG A 78 -2.31 -13.53 4.61
N GLU A 79 -3.56 -13.88 4.33
CA GLU A 79 -4.02 -15.27 4.19
C GLU A 79 -3.60 -15.90 2.85
N ASP A 80 -3.44 -15.10 1.79
CA ASP A 80 -2.96 -15.55 0.48
C ASP A 80 -1.60 -14.89 0.09
N PRO A 81 -0.47 -15.52 0.47
CA PRO A 81 0.85 -15.02 0.13
C PRO A 81 1.15 -15.01 -1.38
N ALA A 82 0.46 -15.83 -2.18
CA ALA A 82 0.66 -15.89 -3.62
C ALA A 82 0.09 -14.62 -4.28
N LEU A 83 -1.12 -14.22 -3.89
CA LEU A 83 -1.74 -12.97 -4.28
C LEU A 83 -0.91 -11.75 -3.86
N TYR A 84 -0.39 -11.75 -2.63
CA TYR A 84 0.51 -10.71 -2.15
C TYR A 84 1.73 -10.55 -3.06
N ARG A 85 2.43 -11.64 -3.36
CA ARG A 85 3.62 -11.62 -4.24
C ARG A 85 3.30 -11.13 -5.64
N LYS A 86 2.14 -11.52 -6.17
CA LYS A 86 1.68 -11.10 -7.50
C LYS A 86 1.44 -9.59 -7.57
N ILE A 87 0.69 -9.04 -6.61
CA ILE A 87 0.43 -7.60 -6.54
C ILE A 87 1.73 -6.84 -6.29
N HIS A 88 2.57 -7.30 -5.36
CA HIS A 88 3.87 -6.68 -5.08
C HIS A 88 4.79 -6.66 -6.30
N ALA A 89 4.87 -7.75 -7.07
CA ALA A 89 5.66 -7.79 -8.29
C ALA A 89 5.16 -6.78 -9.34
N GLN A 90 3.85 -6.72 -9.55
CA GLN A 90 3.24 -5.77 -10.48
C GLN A 90 3.46 -4.32 -10.08
N VAL A 91 3.22 -3.97 -8.81
CA VAL A 91 3.49 -2.63 -8.27
C VAL A 91 4.97 -2.26 -8.45
N LYS A 92 5.88 -3.18 -8.11
CA LYS A 92 7.33 -2.95 -8.26
C LYS A 92 7.77 -2.77 -9.71
N GLU A 93 7.13 -3.46 -10.64
CA GLU A 93 7.40 -3.32 -12.08
C GLU A 93 6.93 -1.95 -12.59
N LEU A 94 5.72 -1.54 -12.21
CA LEU A 94 5.17 -0.21 -12.55
C LEU A 94 6.03 0.91 -11.98
N MET A 95 6.50 0.79 -10.72
CA MET A 95 7.41 1.74 -10.09
C MET A 95 8.77 1.87 -10.80
N LYS A 96 9.23 0.82 -11.49
CA LYS A 96 10.49 0.84 -12.26
C LYS A 96 10.30 1.37 -13.67
N GLY A 97 9.15 1.12 -14.28
CA GLY A 97 8.86 1.47 -15.67
C GLY A 97 8.28 2.86 -15.89
N ASN A 98 7.55 3.41 -14.91
CA ASN A 98 6.93 4.73 -15.01
C ASN A 98 7.10 5.50 -13.68
N PRO A 99 7.99 6.50 -13.60
CA PRO A 99 8.22 7.24 -12.36
C PRO A 99 7.08 8.21 -12.01
N GLU A 100 6.06 8.33 -12.86
CA GLU A 100 4.95 9.25 -12.63
C GLU A 100 3.74 8.52 -12.05
N PRO A 101 3.33 8.84 -10.81
CA PRO A 101 2.06 8.36 -10.29
C PRO A 101 0.92 8.95 -11.13
N VAL A 102 -0.05 8.13 -11.50
CA VAL A 102 -1.28 8.56 -12.17
C VAL A 102 -2.17 9.32 -11.16
N ASN A 103 -1.78 10.54 -10.80
CA ASN A 103 -2.68 11.49 -10.17
C ASN A 103 -3.67 11.99 -11.22
N GLY A 104 -4.75 11.25 -11.38
CA GLY A 104 -5.89 11.55 -12.25
C GLY A 104 -7.19 11.16 -11.56
N GLY A 105 -7.49 11.80 -10.43
CA GLY A 105 -8.77 11.70 -9.73
C GLY A 105 -9.09 13.03 -9.08
N VAL A 106 -10.10 13.70 -9.66
CA VAL A 106 -10.72 15.00 -9.32
C VAL A 106 -10.75 15.33 -7.82
#